data_AF-A0A6J4KGM3-F1
#
_entry.id   AF-A0A6J4KGM3-F1
#
_cell.length_a   1.000
_cell.length_b   1.000
_cell.length_c   1.000
_cell.angle_alpha   90.00
_cell.angle_beta   90.00
_cell.angle_gamma   90.00
#
_symmetry.space_group_name_H-M   'P 1'
#
loop_
_entity.id
_entity.type
_entity.pdbx_description
1 polymer ?
#
loop_
_entity_poly.entity_id
_entity_poly.type
_entity_poly.pdbx_seq_one_letter_code
_entity_poly.pdbx_strand_id
1 'polypeptide(L)' 'GGCCYQRGAGKIFYFRPGHETHPTYYNAEVRRVIANGVRWAAPIAGPPRSFGNVKPLETIG' A
#
# COMPACT_ATOMS: atom_id res chain seq x y z
N GLY A 1 5.67 -6.91 -14.98
CA GLY A 1 4.59 -5.99 -14.58
C GLY A 1 4.54 -5.92 -13.06
N GLY A 2 4.21 -4.76 -12.50
CA GLY A 2 3.93 -4.57 -11.07
C GLY A 2 2.47 -4.17 -10.88
N CYS A 3 1.91 -4.44 -9.69
CA CYS A 3 0.53 -4.10 -9.36
C CYS A 3 0.47 -3.38 -8.01
N CYS A 4 -0.43 -2.42 -7.89
CA CYS A 4 -0.70 -1.68 -6.66
C CYS A 4 -2.12 -1.98 -6.20
N TYR A 5 -2.27 -2.41 -4.95
CA TYR A 5 -3.58 -2.71 -4.35
C TYR A 5 -3.78 -1.90 -3.07
N GLN A 6 -5.03 -1.77 -2.64
CA GLN A 6 -5.41 -1.14 -1.38
C GLN A 6 -6.32 -2.07 -0.60
N ARG A 7 -6.05 -2.22 0.70
CA ARG A 7 -6.91 -2.98 1.62
C ARG A 7 -7.04 -2.24 2.92
N GLY A 8 -8.25 -1.84 3.27
CA GLY A 8 -8.46 -0.99 4.43
C GLY A 8 -7.65 0.30 4.30
N ALA A 9 -6.87 0.65 5.31
CA ALA A 9 -5.97 1.82 5.28
C ALA A 9 -4.58 1.49 4.72
N GLY A 10 -4.34 0.21 4.43
CA GLY A 10 -3.07 -0.29 3.93
C GLY A 10 -2.95 -0.21 2.41
N LYS A 11 -1.72 -0.02 1.96
CA LYS A 11 -1.31 -0.04 0.56
C LYS A 11 -0.42 -1.26 0.32
N ILE A 12 -0.62 -1.98 -0.78
CA ILE A 12 0.12 -3.20 -1.10
C ILE A 12 0.80 -2.99 -2.45
N PHE A 13 2.12 -3.09 -2.48
CA PHE A 13 2.91 -3.01 -3.71
C PHE A 13 3.45 -4.38 -4.08
N TYR A 14 3.03 -4.89 -5.24
CA TYR A 14 3.52 -6.14 -5.80
C TYR A 14 4.47 -5.86 -6.95
N PHE A 15 5.70 -6.35 -6.81
CA PHE A 15 6.71 -6.26 -7.85
C PHE A 15 7.40 -7.61 -7.99
N ARG A 16 7.35 -8.19 -9.20
CA ARG A 16 8.04 -9.45 -9.52
C ARG A 16 9.22 -9.23 -10.47
N PRO A 17 10.43 -9.06 -9.93
CA PRO A 17 11.66 -9.38 -10.61
C PRO A 17 12.11 -10.79 -10.19
N GLY A 18 12.27 -11.73 -11.12
CA GLY A 18 12.83 -13.02 -10.75
C GLY A 18 12.57 -14.16 -11.71
N HIS A 19 13.59 -14.46 -12.51
CA HIS A 19 14.01 -15.85 -12.71
C HIS A 19 15.24 -16.03 -11.80
N GLU A 20 15.24 -17.04 -10.93
CA GLU A 20 16.28 -17.25 -9.89
C GLU A 20 17.71 -17.33 -10.44
N THR A 21 17.88 -17.58 -11.73
CA THR A 21 19.19 -17.68 -12.40
C THR A 21 19.88 -16.34 -12.66
N HIS A 22 19.24 -15.20 -12.40
CA HIS A 22 19.84 -13.88 -12.64
C HIS A 22 19.97 -13.07 -11.34
N PRO A 23 21.05 -12.28 -11.17
CA PRO A 23 21.23 -11.39 -10.02
C PRO A 23 20.30 -10.16 -10.09
N THR A 24 19.00 -10.40 -10.22
CA THR A 24 17.95 -9.41 -10.49
C THR A 24 17.86 -8.36 -9.37
N TYR A 25 18.18 -8.74 -8.14
CA TYR A 25 18.22 -7.82 -6.98
C TYR A 25 19.50 -6.95 -6.90
N TYR A 26 20.52 -7.22 -7.71
CA TYR A 26 21.70 -6.35 -7.83
C TYR A 26 21.53 -5.25 -8.87
N ASN A 27 20.50 -5.35 -9.71
CA ASN A 27 20.16 -4.30 -10.66
C ASN A 27 19.72 -3.03 -9.91
N ALA A 28 20.39 -1.92 -10.19
CA ALA A 28 20.11 -0.61 -9.58
C ALA A 28 18.65 -0.16 -9.80
N GLU A 29 18.07 -0.46 -10.97
CA GLU A 29 16.69 -0.11 -11.29
C GLU A 29 15.69 -0.93 -10.47
N VAL A 30 15.98 -2.22 -10.23
CA VAL A 30 15.15 -3.08 -9.37
C VAL A 30 15.14 -2.55 -7.94
N ARG A 31 16.31 -2.18 -7.42
CA ARG A 31 16.43 -1.56 -6.09
C ARG A 31 15.68 -0.24 -6.00
N ARG A 32 15.75 0.59 -7.06
CA ARG A 32 15.03 1.87 -7.14
C ARG A 32 13.51 1.68 -7.11
N VAL A 33 12.98 0.71 -7.87
CA VAL A 33 11.55 0.39 -7.87
C VAL A 33 11.08 -0.09 -6.51
N ILE A 34 11.85 -0.96 -5.84
CA ILE A 34 11.53 -1.42 -4.48
C ILE A 34 11.52 -0.24 -3.50
N ALA A 35 12.54 0.63 -3.53
CA ALA A 35 12.61 1.80 -2.66
C ALA A 35 11.42 2.76 -2.87
N ASN A 36 11.02 2.97 -4.12
CA ASN A 36 9.84 3.78 -4.44
C ASN A 36 8.54 3.12 -3.98
N GLY A 37 8.43 1.79 -4.14
CA GLY A 37 7.30 1.00 -3.64
C GLY A 37 7.14 1.10 -2.12
N VAL A 38 8.25 1.02 -1.38
CA VAL A 38 8.25 1.21 0.09
C VAL A 38 7.79 2.61 0.48
N ARG A 39 8.32 3.66 -0.17
CA ARG A 39 7.86 5.04 0.08
C ARG A 39 6.38 5.22 -0.22
N TRP A 40 5.90 4.66 -1.33
CA TRP A 40 4.49 4.73 -1.68
C TRP A 40 3.60 3.99 -0.66
N ALA A 41 4.05 2.82 -0.20
CA ALA A 41 3.32 1.96 0.74
C ALA A 41 3.31 2.50 2.18
N ALA A 42 4.08 3.55 2.48
CA ALA A 42 4.11 4.17 3.79
C ALA A 42 2.70 4.52 4.29
N PRO A 43 2.38 4.20 5.57
CA PRO A 43 1.07 4.49 6.14
C PRO A 43 0.84 6.00 6.18
N ILE A 44 -0.36 6.41 5.80
CA ILE A 44 -0.84 7.77 5.95
C ILE A 44 -1.67 7.85 7.24
N ALA A 45 -1.42 8.87 8.06
CA ALA A 45 -2.24 9.15 9.24
C ALA A 45 -3.62 9.66 8.78
N GLY A 46 -4.50 8.72 8.45
CA GLY A 46 -5.91 8.98 8.17
C GLY A 46 -6.72 8.99 9.47
N PRO A 47 -7.93 9.57 9.45
CA PRO A 47 -8.84 9.49 10.59
C PRO A 47 -9.07 8.03 10.99
N PRO A 48 -9.24 7.74 12.29
CA PRO A 48 -9.53 6.39 12.76
C PRO A 48 -10.80 5.88 12.09
N ARG A 49 -10.81 4.61 11.68
CA ARG A 49 -11.98 4.00 11.08
C ARG A 49 -13.05 3.80 12.16
N SER A 50 -14.14 4.54 12.07
CA SER A 50 -15.33 4.31 12.90
C SER A 50 -16.28 3.36 12.17
N PHE A 51 -16.73 2.31 12.85
CA PHE A 51 -17.73 1.37 12.37
C PHE A 51 -18.79 1.17 13.47
N GLY A 52 -20.01 0.80 13.10
CA GLY A 52 -21.09 0.47 14.04
C GLY A 52 -22.29 1.41 13.97
N ASN A 53 -23.21 1.27 14.93
CA ASN A 53 -24.37 2.14 15.06
C ASN A 53 -23.93 3.47 15.67
N VAL A 54 -23.95 4.53 14.86
CA VAL A 54 -23.62 5.91 15.27
C VAL A 54 -24.90 6.69 15.50
N LYS A 55 -24.91 7.54 16.54
CA LYS A 55 -26.04 8.44 16.76
C LYS A 55 -26.19 9.37 15.55
N PRO A 56 -27.43 9.74 15.18
CA PRO A 56 -27.67 10.71 14.12
C PRO A 56 -26.86 11.99 14.38
N LEU A 57 -26.26 12.54 13.33
CA LEU A 57 -25.51 13.79 13.43
C LEU A 57 -26.43 15.01 13.65
N GLU A 58 -27.73 14.85 13.41
CA GLU A 58 -28.77 15.86 13.60
C GLU A 58 -29.90 15.33 14.49
N THR A 59 -30.62 16.23 15.15
CA THR A 59 -31.74 15.85 16.03
C THR A 59 -32.91 15.36 15.18
N ILE A 60 -33.24 14.08 15.30
CA ILE A 60 -34.46 13.52 14.72
C ILE A 60 -35.62 13.91 15.64
N GLY A 61 -36.41 14.88 15.21
CA GLY A 61 -37.70 15.24 15.80
C GLY A 61 -38.86 14.45 15.21
#